data_AF-A0AA38CI75-F1
#
_entry.id   AF-A0AA38CI75-F1
#
_cell.length_a   1.000
_cell.length_b   1.000
_cell.length_c   1.000
_cell.angle_alpha   90.00
_cell.angle_beta   90.00
_cell.angle_gamma   90.00
#
_symmetry.space_group_name_H-M   'P 1'
#
loop_
_entity.id
_entity.type
_entity.pdbx_description
1 polymer ?
#
loop_
_entity_poly.entity_id
_entity_poly.type
_entity_poly.pdbx_seq_one_letter_code
_entity_poly.pdbx_strand_id
1 'polypeptide(L)'
;IGVSAPQGSGKTTLVYTLDHLFNVSGRKAASISIDDFYLTAANQAKLAAENSANTLLELRGNAGSHDLAFGTNTLKTLCSLVKKGTKAKVPRYDKSAYNGRGDRADPSTWPEVEGPLEVIFLEGWMLGFKPLP
;
A
#
# COMPACT_ATOMS: atom_id res chain seq x y z
N ILE A 1 4.02 -12.09 -0.11
CA ILE A 1 2.85 -12.79 -0.70
C ILE A 1 1.90 -11.73 -1.26
N GLY A 2 1.57 -11.82 -2.55
CA GLY A 2 0.60 -10.92 -3.19
C GLY A 2 -0.82 -11.47 -3.07
N VAL A 3 -1.79 -10.65 -2.66
CA VAL A 3 -3.21 -11.00 -2.55
C VAL A 3 -4.02 -10.10 -3.47
N SER A 4 -4.55 -10.67 -4.55
CA SER A 4 -5.35 -9.96 -5.55
C SER A 4 -6.78 -10.44 -5.52
N ALA A 5 -7.73 -9.51 -5.41
CA ALA A 5 -9.15 -9.82 -5.50
C ALA A 5 -10.00 -8.55 -5.78
N PRO A 6 -11.20 -8.70 -6.34
CA PRO A 6 -12.11 -7.57 -6.58
C PRO A 6 -12.39 -6.74 -5.31
N GLN A 7 -12.86 -5.51 -5.51
CA GLN A 7 -13.38 -4.70 -4.41
C GLN A 7 -14.60 -5.41 -3.77
N GLY A 8 -14.71 -5.35 -2.44
CA GLY A 8 -15.80 -6.01 -1.69
C GLY A 8 -15.60 -7.51 -1.43
N SER A 9 -14.58 -8.17 -1.98
CA SER A 9 -14.37 -9.61 -1.81
C SER A 9 -13.73 -10.04 -0.47
N GLY A 10 -13.48 -9.10 0.44
CA GLY A 10 -12.89 -9.40 1.76
C GLY A 10 -11.35 -9.53 1.81
N LYS A 11 -10.60 -9.12 0.78
CA LYS A 11 -9.12 -9.20 0.78
C LYS A 11 -8.45 -8.52 1.97
N THR A 12 -8.91 -7.32 2.34
CA THR A 12 -8.37 -6.57 3.49
C THR A 12 -8.67 -7.30 4.80
N THR A 13 -9.88 -7.86 4.95
CA THR A 13 -10.26 -8.68 6.11
C THR A 13 -9.42 -9.95 6.21
N LEU A 14 -9.18 -10.63 5.08
CA LEU A 14 -8.30 -11.80 5.03
C LEU A 14 -6.88 -11.46 5.49
N VAL A 15 -6.27 -10.41 4.92
CA VAL A 15 -4.90 -10.02 5.26
C VAL A 15 -4.78 -9.56 6.71
N TYR A 16 -5.76 -8.81 7.22
CA TYR A 16 -5.82 -8.45 8.63
C TYR A 16 -5.87 -9.69 9.54
N THR A 17 -6.69 -10.68 9.17
CA THR A 17 -6.80 -11.93 9.92
C THR A 17 -5.48 -12.73 9.88
N LEU A 18 -4.83 -12.80 8.72
CA LEU A 18 -3.53 -13.46 8.58
C LEU A 18 -2.44 -12.77 9.42
N ASP A 19 -2.37 -11.43 9.38
CA ASP A 19 -1.44 -10.64 10.20
C ASP A 19 -1.66 -10.91 11.70
N HIS A 20 -2.91 -10.91 12.14
CA HIS A 20 -3.29 -11.26 13.51
C HIS A 20 -2.85 -12.69 13.88
N LEU A 21 -3.10 -13.68 13.01
CA LEU A 21 -2.72 -15.08 13.24
C LEU A 21 -1.21 -15.28 13.36
N PHE A 22 -0.42 -14.55 12.56
CA PHE A 22 1.04 -14.54 12.70
C PHE A 22 1.43 -14.02 14.07
N ASN A 23 0.91 -12.86 14.48
CA ASN A 23 1.23 -12.23 15.75
C ASN A 23 0.90 -13.12 16.96
N VAL A 24 -0.28 -13.75 17.01
CA VAL A 24 -0.66 -14.65 18.12
C VAL A 24 0.15 -15.95 18.15
N SER A 25 0.74 -16.35 17.01
CA SER A 25 1.64 -17.50 16.92
C SER A 25 3.10 -17.19 17.28
N GLY A 26 3.40 -15.95 17.71
CA GLY A 26 4.76 -15.49 18.03
C GLY A 26 5.62 -15.19 16.80
N ARG A 27 5.01 -15.15 15.61
CA ARG A 27 5.66 -14.85 14.33
C ARG A 27 5.35 -13.42 13.94
N LYS A 28 6.25 -12.77 13.19
CA LYS A 28 6.05 -11.38 12.77
C LYS A 28 5.74 -11.29 11.28
N ALA A 29 4.68 -10.55 10.98
CA ALA A 29 4.26 -10.22 9.62
C ALA A 29 4.21 -8.70 9.44
N ALA A 30 4.19 -8.26 8.19
CA ALA A 30 3.77 -6.91 7.84
C ALA A 30 2.67 -6.99 6.78
N SER A 31 1.67 -6.13 6.89
CA SER A 31 0.61 -5.99 5.91
C SER A 31 0.58 -4.58 5.31
N ILE A 32 0.50 -4.52 3.99
CA ILE A 32 0.47 -3.26 3.23
C ILE A 32 -0.45 -3.38 2.02
N SER A 33 -1.20 -2.32 1.75
CA SER A 33 -2.07 -2.22 0.58
C SER A 33 -1.36 -1.48 -0.55
N ILE A 34 -1.68 -1.79 -1.80
CA ILE A 34 -1.28 -0.90 -2.92
C ILE A 34 -1.89 0.49 -2.76
N ASP A 35 -3.06 0.60 -2.13
CA ASP A 35 -3.73 1.87 -1.87
C ASP A 35 -2.89 2.76 -0.93
N ASP A 36 -1.99 2.19 -0.10
CA ASP A 36 -1.06 2.95 0.75
C ASP A 36 0.02 3.68 -0.08
N PHE A 37 0.15 3.31 -1.36
CA PHE A 37 1.10 3.88 -2.31
C PHE A 37 0.46 4.78 -3.35
N TYR A 38 -0.78 5.25 -3.16
CA TYR A 38 -1.30 6.31 -4.01
C TYR A 38 -0.38 7.54 -4.02
N LEU A 39 -0.40 8.27 -5.13
CA LEU A 39 0.26 9.57 -5.23
C LEU A 39 -0.25 10.51 -4.14
N THR A 40 0.61 11.42 -3.69
CA THR A 40 0.18 12.54 -2.84
C THR A 40 -0.86 13.38 -3.58
N ALA A 41 -1.68 14.14 -2.85
CA ALA A 41 -2.71 15.01 -3.45
C ALA A 41 -2.10 15.94 -4.53
N ALA A 42 -0.91 16.49 -4.26
CA ALA A 42 -0.17 17.32 -5.21
C ALA A 42 0.24 16.56 -6.49
N ASN A 43 0.79 15.35 -6.34
CA ASN A 43 1.21 14.54 -7.48
C ASN A 43 0.02 13.99 -8.28
N GLN A 44 -1.10 13.67 -7.61
CA GLN A 44 -2.34 13.27 -8.27
C GLN A 44 -2.94 14.44 -9.09
N ALA A 45 -2.93 15.67 -8.54
CA ALA A 45 -3.38 16.85 -9.27
C ALA A 45 -2.50 17.14 -10.49
N LYS A 46 -1.17 16.95 -10.36
CA LYS A 46 -0.24 17.04 -11.49
C LYS A 46 -0.54 15.99 -12.57
N LEU A 47 -0.73 14.72 -12.18
CA LEU A 47 -1.07 13.64 -13.10
C LEU A 47 -2.36 13.94 -13.88
N ALA A 48 -3.40 14.41 -13.18
CA ALA A 48 -4.67 14.78 -13.78
C ALA A 48 -4.53 15.94 -14.78
N ALA A 49 -3.74 16.97 -14.45
CA ALA A 49 -3.50 18.11 -15.34
C ALA A 49 -2.72 17.70 -16.61
N GLU A 50 -1.71 16.86 -16.47
CA GLU A 50 -0.91 16.33 -17.59
C GLU A 50 -1.73 15.40 -18.51
N ASN A 51 -2.82 14.83 -18.00
CA ASN A 51 -3.67 13.87 -18.71
C ASN A 51 -5.13 14.32 -18.72
N SER A 52 -5.39 15.61 -18.98
CA SER A 52 -6.72 16.23 -18.83
C SER A 52 -7.84 15.61 -19.67
N ALA A 53 -7.50 14.92 -20.77
CA ALA A 53 -8.47 14.19 -21.60
C ALA A 53 -8.78 12.77 -21.08
N ASN A 54 -8.02 12.25 -20.10
CA ASN A 54 -8.14 10.90 -19.58
C ASN A 54 -8.77 10.91 -18.18
N THR A 55 -10.08 10.72 -18.13
CA THR A 55 -10.85 10.69 -16.87
C THR A 55 -10.45 9.54 -15.93
N LEU A 56 -9.83 8.47 -16.44
CA LEU A 56 -9.34 7.37 -15.60
C LEU A 56 -8.15 7.77 -14.71
N LEU A 57 -7.45 8.86 -15.06
CA LEU A 57 -6.29 9.38 -14.31
C LEU A 57 -6.62 10.64 -13.51
N GLU A 58 -7.86 11.13 -13.55
CA GLU A 58 -8.29 12.30 -12.79
C GLU A 58 -8.17 12.06 -11.28
N LEU A 59 -8.55 10.87 -10.83
CA LEU A 59 -8.59 10.49 -9.42
C LEU A 59 -7.69 9.28 -9.13
N ARG A 60 -7.38 9.08 -7.85
CA ARG A 60 -6.69 7.87 -7.38
C ARG A 60 -7.53 6.63 -7.70
N GLY A 61 -6.87 5.53 -8.07
CA GLY A 61 -7.55 4.25 -8.31
C GLY A 61 -6.82 3.39 -9.32
N ASN A 62 -6.76 3.88 -10.56
CA ASN A 62 -6.27 3.12 -11.71
C ASN A 62 -4.73 3.05 -11.75
N ALA A 63 -4.21 2.14 -12.59
CA ALA A 63 -2.79 2.08 -12.89
C ALA A 63 -2.27 3.45 -13.36
N GLY A 64 -1.13 3.89 -12.82
CA GLY A 64 -0.58 5.24 -13.00
C GLY A 64 -0.80 6.18 -11.82
N SER A 65 -1.82 5.94 -10.99
CA SER A 65 -2.11 6.78 -9.80
C SER A 65 -1.31 6.42 -8.53
N HIS A 66 -0.24 5.63 -8.67
CA HIS A 66 0.56 5.11 -7.55
C HIS A 66 2.02 5.57 -7.65
N ASP A 67 2.62 5.89 -6.51
CA ASP A 67 4.04 6.20 -6.36
C ASP A 67 4.88 4.90 -6.34
N LEU A 68 5.27 4.44 -7.53
CA LEU A 68 5.98 3.16 -7.70
C LEU A 68 7.36 3.16 -7.02
N ALA A 69 8.06 4.29 -7.03
CA ALA A 69 9.37 4.41 -6.40
C ALA A 69 9.24 4.29 -4.87
N PHE A 70 8.29 5.01 -4.28
CA PHE A 70 7.99 4.92 -2.86
C PHE A 70 7.54 3.52 -2.45
N GLY A 71 6.64 2.90 -3.21
CA GLY A 71 6.16 1.55 -2.95
C GLY A 71 7.27 0.49 -3.02
N THR A 72 8.10 0.54 -4.07
CA THR A 72 9.22 -0.40 -4.24
C THR A 72 10.26 -0.24 -3.15
N ASN A 73 10.61 1.00 -2.79
CA ASN A 73 11.57 1.26 -1.71
C ASN A 73 11.03 0.81 -0.35
N THR A 74 9.73 1.02 -0.08
CA THR A 74 9.08 0.53 1.14
C THR A 74 9.16 -0.99 1.23
N LEU A 75 8.81 -1.71 0.16
CA LEU A 75 8.88 -3.17 0.14
C LEU A 75 10.32 -3.68 0.31
N LYS A 76 11.30 -3.04 -0.32
CA LYS A 76 12.73 -3.37 -0.13
C LYS A 76 13.17 -3.17 1.31
N THR A 77 12.77 -2.05 1.93
CA THR A 77 13.04 -1.80 3.36
C THR A 77 12.41 -2.91 4.19
N LEU A 78 11.13 -3.23 3.98
CA LEU A 78 10.45 -4.30 4.71
C LEU A 78 11.13 -5.66 4.58
N CYS A 79 11.55 -6.03 3.37
CA CYS A 79 12.30 -7.27 3.12
C CYS A 79 13.67 -7.31 3.82
N SER A 80 14.23 -6.16 4.20
CA SER A 80 15.53 -6.09 4.89
C SER A 80 15.45 -6.23 6.42
N LEU A 81 14.24 -6.26 7.01
CA LEU A 81 14.04 -6.52 8.44
C LEU A 81 14.24 -8.01 8.76
N VAL A 82 15.47 -8.48 8.62
CA VAL A 82 15.86 -9.88 8.88
C VAL A 82 16.47 -10.09 10.27
N LYS A 83 16.67 -9.02 11.05
CA LYS A 83 17.25 -9.06 12.40
C LYS A 83 16.25 -8.59 13.45
N LYS A 84 16.36 -9.13 14.66
CA LYS A 84 15.58 -8.67 15.82
C LYS A 84 15.93 -7.22 16.15
N GLY A 85 14.94 -6.41 16.53
CA GLY A 85 15.13 -5.02 16.92
C GLY A 85 15.27 -4.02 15.77
N THR A 86 15.41 -4.45 14.50
CA THR A 86 15.31 -3.53 13.36
C THR A 86 13.86 -3.15 13.15
N LYS A 87 13.59 -1.87 12.89
CA LYS A 87 12.23 -1.31 12.79
C LYS A 87 12.05 -0.53 11.50
N ALA A 88 10.83 -0.53 10.99
CA ALA A 88 10.44 0.28 9.84
C ALA A 88 8.98 0.70 9.97
N LYS A 89 8.68 1.91 9.48
CA LYS A 89 7.31 2.39 9.36
C LYS A 89 6.64 1.81 8.12
N VAL A 90 5.37 1.48 8.25
CA VAL A 90 4.53 0.98 7.15
C VAL A 90 3.59 2.11 6.72
N PRO A 91 3.74 2.63 5.49
CA PRO A 91 2.94 3.76 5.00
C PRO A 91 1.44 3.54 5.09
N ARG A 92 0.72 4.64 5.27
CA ARG A 92 -0.74 4.69 5.20
C ARG A 92 -1.19 5.85 4.32
N TYR A 93 -2.32 5.66 3.65
CA TYR A 93 -2.97 6.71 2.87
C TYR A 93 -4.27 7.14 3.57
N ASP A 94 -4.43 8.44 3.80
CA ASP A 94 -5.66 9.01 4.33
C ASP A 94 -6.61 9.30 3.16
N LYS A 95 -7.60 8.43 2.96
CA LYS A 95 -8.62 8.57 1.91
C LYS A 95 -9.61 9.71 2.20
N SER A 96 -9.68 10.21 3.43
CA SER A 96 -10.61 11.28 3.85
C SER A 96 -10.04 12.68 3.64
N ALA A 97 -8.71 12.81 3.60
CA ALA A 97 -8.03 14.08 3.35
C ALA A 97 -8.52 14.77 2.07
N TYR A 98 -8.38 16.09 2.00
CA TYR A 98 -8.79 16.91 0.85
C TYR A 98 -10.23 16.62 0.38
N ASN A 99 -11.19 16.59 1.31
CA ASN A 99 -12.61 16.32 1.05
C ASN A 99 -12.83 14.97 0.34
N GLY A 100 -12.15 13.92 0.81
CA GLY A 100 -12.28 12.56 0.25
C GLY A 100 -11.44 12.30 -1.01
N ARG A 101 -10.70 13.30 -1.51
CA ARG A 101 -9.73 13.11 -2.62
C ARG A 101 -8.49 12.35 -2.18
N GLY A 102 -8.19 12.40 -0.89
CA GLY A 102 -7.16 11.67 -0.20
C GLY A 102 -5.77 12.28 -0.34
N ASP A 103 -4.89 11.90 0.58
CA ASP A 103 -3.47 12.20 0.55
C ASP A 103 -2.70 11.15 1.35
N ARG A 104 -1.38 11.13 1.18
CA ARG A 104 -0.51 10.29 2.01
C ARG A 104 -0.65 10.74 3.47
N ALA A 105 -0.92 9.80 4.37
CA ALA A 105 -1.05 10.12 5.79
C ALA A 105 0.29 10.60 6.35
N ASP A 106 0.24 11.38 7.44
CA ASP A 106 1.43 11.85 8.14
C ASP A 106 2.32 10.66 8.55
N PRO A 107 3.61 10.64 8.18
CA PRO A 107 4.55 9.61 8.62
C PRO A 107 4.61 9.40 10.14
N SER A 108 4.23 10.40 10.95
CA SER A 108 4.15 10.27 12.41
C SER A 108 3.08 9.27 12.85
N THR A 109 2.03 9.07 12.06
CA THR A 109 0.90 8.18 12.38
C THR A 109 1.03 6.78 11.77
N TRP A 110 2.06 6.54 10.95
CA TRP A 110 2.28 5.25 10.33
C TRP A 110 2.63 4.20 11.38
N PRO A 111 2.01 3.00 11.33
CA PRO A 111 2.38 1.91 12.23
C PRO A 111 3.84 1.50 12.00
N GLU A 112 4.49 1.06 13.06
CA GLU A 112 5.85 0.52 13.04
C GLU A 112 5.80 -1.00 13.15
N VAL A 113 6.63 -1.68 12.34
CA VAL A 113 6.86 -3.12 12.43
C VAL A 113 8.32 -3.38 12.80
N GLU A 114 8.56 -4.48 13.50
CA GLU A 114 9.90 -4.91 13.92
C GLU A 114 10.26 -6.26 13.32
N GLY A 115 11.52 -6.45 12.94
CA GLY A 115 12.05 -7.71 12.45
C GLY A 115 12.29 -8.77 13.55
N PRO A 116 12.64 -10.01 13.16
CA PRO A 116 12.65 -10.49 11.78
C PRO A 116 11.23 -10.68 11.24
N LEU A 117 10.95 -10.18 10.04
CA LEU A 117 9.67 -10.42 9.37
C LEU A 117 9.73 -11.76 8.63
N GLU A 118 8.79 -12.66 8.90
CA GLU A 118 8.67 -13.94 8.20
C GLU A 118 7.89 -13.81 6.89
N VAL A 119 6.94 -12.87 6.85
CA VAL A 119 6.10 -12.64 5.68
C VAL A 119 5.71 -11.17 5.56
N ILE A 120 5.61 -10.72 4.31
CA ILE A 120 5.00 -9.44 3.95
C ILE A 120 3.79 -9.76 3.09
N PHE A 121 2.61 -9.33 3.52
CA PHE A 121 1.37 -9.38 2.75
C PHE A 121 1.21 -8.07 1.99
N LEU A 122 1.22 -8.16 0.67
CA LEU A 122 0.91 -7.05 -0.23
C LEU A 122 -0.45 -7.33 -0.86
N GLU A 123 -1.44 -6.50 -0.60
CA GLU A 123 -2.80 -6.68 -1.11
C GLU A 123 -3.23 -5.54 -2.02
N GLY A 124 -4.10 -5.85 -2.98
CA GLY A 124 -4.57 -4.85 -3.93
C GLY A 124 -5.43 -5.42 -5.04
N TRP A 125 -6.38 -4.64 -5.52
CA TRP A 125 -7.40 -5.12 -6.46
C TRP A 125 -6.88 -5.40 -7.88
N MET A 126 -5.76 -4.76 -8.26
CA MET A 126 -5.12 -4.90 -9.57
C MET A 126 -3.76 -5.61 -9.50
N LEU A 127 -3.43 -6.25 -8.38
CA LEU A 127 -2.16 -6.98 -8.26
C LEU A 127 -2.10 -8.13 -9.25
N GLY A 128 -0.98 -8.21 -9.98
CA GLY A 128 -0.75 -9.24 -11.00
C GLY A 128 -1.42 -8.99 -12.35
N PHE A 129 -2.18 -7.90 -12.51
CA PHE A 129 -2.70 -7.51 -13.82
C PHE A 129 -1.53 -7.20 -14.77
N LYS A 130 -1.70 -7.56 -16.04
CA LYS A 130 -0.69 -7.35 -17.09
C LYS A 130 -1.23 -6.38 -18.12
N PRO A 131 -0.37 -5.53 -18.73
CA PRO A 131 -0.77 -4.76 -19.89
C PRO A 131 -1.20 -5.70 -21.01
N LEU A 132 -2.15 -5.25 -21.82
CA LEU A 132 -2.46 -5.94 -23.08
C LEU A 132 -1.29 -5.71 -24.06
N PRO A 133 -0.93 -6.73 -24.88
CA PRO A 133 0.02 -6.57 -25.97
C PRO A 133 -0.40 -5.50 -26.99
#